data_AF-A0A0L0FBB3-F1
#
_entry.id   AF-A0A0L0FBB3-F1
#
_cell.length_a   1.000
_cell.length_b   1.000
_cell.length_c   1.000
_cell.angle_alpha   90.00
_cell.angle_beta   90.00
_cell.angle_gamma   90.00
#
_symmetry.space_group_name_H-M   'P 1'
#
loop_
_entity.id
_entity.type
_entity.pdbx_description
1 polymer ?
#
loop_
_entity_poly.entity_id
_entity_poly.type
_entity_poly.pdbx_seq_one_letter_code
_entity_poly.pdbx_strand_id
1 'polypeptide(L)'
;GTGIVIDIDTQRLLDGKKLTAEDTQTADADRERKIHLQLERDENYYWGKKFANSAEHDSFHDDMAFTKLMEHFKNKNYTPSLPLYNTLLAGLGKRGNLRRAIFVYRHMLNYHSIKPDSRTYTALFQAMSIFKGIHLTEALEMEDEMRRRGVKPTVQTYNALLAAIRKSKHPQAAHAAFERMKQDMVEPDVITYTELLDVCMRADGVGAAMSLIAQLKQEGVQQDIQLYNVFFRLCRDSPRDQDRAEAITIFRELCDVSDESLLPTIHTFDIMLGVYTKAGHSELDLLKLIGRQGVEMDSGFESSLLSLYSNKKDREACWNLYRKIQANDHPVRTWP
;
A
#
# COMPACT_ATOMS: atom_id res chain seq x y z
N GLY A 1 -24.64 0.18 -40.05
CA GLY A 1 -25.08 -1.21 -40.21
C GLY A 1 -25.01 -1.91 -38.87
N THR A 2 -26.01 -1.68 -38.02
CA THR A 2 -26.18 -2.40 -36.75
C THR A 2 -27.10 -3.58 -37.05
N GLY A 3 -26.52 -4.75 -37.30
CA GLY A 3 -27.29 -5.98 -37.41
C GLY A 3 -27.87 -6.29 -36.04
N ILE A 4 -29.17 -6.04 -35.87
CA ILE A 4 -29.93 -6.56 -34.75
C ILE A 4 -29.87 -8.09 -34.92
N VAL A 5 -29.18 -8.78 -34.01
CA VAL A 5 -29.28 -10.23 -33.89
C VAL A 5 -30.68 -10.49 -33.38
N ILE A 6 -31.58 -10.79 -34.30
CA ILE A 6 -32.94 -11.22 -33.98
C ILE A 6 -32.78 -12.56 -33.28
N ASP A 7 -33.29 -12.64 -32.06
CA ASP A 7 -33.29 -13.87 -31.27
C ASP A 7 -33.96 -14.98 -32.10
N ILE A 8 -33.44 -16.21 -32.03
CA ILE A 8 -33.90 -17.34 -32.85
C ILE A 8 -35.42 -17.54 -32.65
N ASP A 9 -35.91 -17.21 -31.45
CA ASP A 9 -37.33 -17.27 -31.08
C ASP A 9 -38.17 -16.15 -31.72
N THR A 10 -37.62 -14.95 -31.91
CA THR A 10 -38.32 -13.88 -32.65
C THR A 10 -38.37 -14.16 -34.14
N GLN A 11 -37.37 -14.85 -34.68
CA GLN A 11 -37.34 -15.25 -36.09
C GLN A 11 -38.36 -16.37 -36.38
N ARG A 12 -38.53 -17.34 -35.46
CA ARG A 12 -39.58 -18.39 -35.55
C ARG A 12 -41.00 -17.84 -35.50
N LEU A 13 -41.24 -16.79 -34.72
CA LEU A 13 -42.50 -16.05 -34.66
C LEU A 13 -42.83 -15.32 -35.96
N LEU A 14 -41.82 -14.71 -36.62
CA LEU A 14 -41.97 -14.06 -37.92
C LEU A 14 -42.25 -15.08 -39.05
N ASP A 15 -41.69 -16.28 -38.96
CA ASP A 15 -41.90 -17.38 -39.91
C ASP A 15 -43.23 -18.14 -39.70
N GLY A 16 -44.11 -17.67 -38.80
CA GLY A 16 -45.45 -18.24 -38.58
C GLY A 16 -45.46 -19.63 -37.95
N LYS A 17 -44.32 -20.12 -37.44
CA LYS A 17 -44.26 -21.37 -36.68
C LYS A 17 -44.64 -21.09 -35.23
N LYS A 18 -45.77 -21.65 -34.77
CA LYS A 18 -46.14 -21.64 -33.34
C LYS A 18 -45.02 -22.34 -32.55
N LEU A 19 -44.41 -21.62 -31.60
CA LEU A 19 -43.48 -22.18 -30.62
C LEU A 19 -44.18 -23.33 -29.88
N THR A 20 -43.48 -24.45 -29.71
CA THR A 20 -44.02 -25.59 -28.96
C THR A 20 -44.03 -25.25 -27.47
N ALA A 21 -44.84 -25.95 -26.67
CA ALA A 21 -44.89 -25.74 -25.22
C ALA A 21 -43.51 -25.94 -24.56
N GLU A 22 -42.67 -26.81 -25.13
CA GLU A 22 -41.29 -27.06 -24.70
C GLU A 22 -40.39 -25.83 -24.93
N ASP A 23 -40.50 -25.15 -26.08
CA ASP A 23 -39.71 -23.95 -26.40
C ASP A 23 -40.02 -22.79 -25.42
N THR A 24 -41.29 -22.57 -25.05
CA THR A 24 -41.67 -21.56 -24.03
C THR A 24 -41.19 -21.93 -22.63
N GLN A 25 -41.21 -23.21 -22.27
CA GLN A 25 -40.80 -23.68 -20.95
C GLN A 25 -39.28 -23.57 -20.77
N THR A 26 -38.49 -23.76 -21.83
CA THR A 26 -37.05 -23.47 -21.84
C THR A 26 -36.73 -21.98 -21.75
N ALA A 27 -37.48 -21.11 -22.43
CA ALA A 27 -37.27 -19.66 -22.38
C ALA A 27 -37.59 -19.07 -20.98
N ASP A 28 -38.63 -19.58 -20.32
CA ASP A 28 -38.97 -19.20 -18.94
C ASP A 28 -37.92 -19.72 -17.94
N ALA A 29 -37.41 -20.95 -18.11
CA ALA A 29 -36.33 -21.49 -17.29
C ALA A 29 -35.02 -20.70 -17.44
N ASP A 30 -34.67 -20.27 -18.66
CA ASP A 30 -33.49 -19.43 -18.92
C ASP A 30 -33.65 -18.03 -18.31
N ARG A 31 -34.87 -17.47 -18.32
CA ARG A 31 -35.18 -16.20 -17.67
C ARG A 31 -35.07 -16.30 -16.14
N GLU A 32 -35.62 -17.35 -15.54
CA GLU A 32 -35.51 -17.63 -14.10
C GLU A 32 -34.05 -17.82 -13.68
N ARG A 33 -33.26 -18.55 -14.47
CA ARG A 33 -31.82 -18.73 -14.24
C ARG A 33 -31.07 -17.40 -14.27
N LYS A 34 -31.36 -16.51 -15.23
CA LYS A 34 -30.73 -15.17 -15.30
C LYS A 34 -31.08 -14.33 -14.06
N ILE A 35 -32.32 -14.38 -13.60
CA ILE A 35 -32.74 -13.67 -12.37
C ILE A 35 -32.02 -14.22 -11.15
N HIS A 36 -31.94 -15.55 -11.00
CA HIS A 36 -31.21 -16.18 -9.90
C HIS A 36 -29.72 -15.79 -9.90
N LEU A 37 -29.05 -15.82 -11.06
CA LEU A 37 -27.65 -15.42 -11.18
C LEU A 37 -27.46 -13.93 -10.83
N GLN A 38 -28.42 -13.07 -11.18
CA GLN A 38 -28.36 -11.66 -10.81
C GLN A 38 -28.52 -11.46 -9.30
N LEU A 39 -29.50 -12.11 -8.68
CA LEU A 39 -29.69 -12.07 -7.21
C LEU A 39 -28.47 -12.60 -6.47
N GLU A 40 -27.87 -13.69 -6.94
CA GLU A 40 -26.65 -14.25 -6.39
C GLU A 40 -25.47 -13.25 -6.47
N ARG A 41 -25.31 -12.54 -7.59
CA ARG A 41 -24.28 -11.48 -7.72
C ARG A 41 -24.54 -10.33 -6.76
N ASP A 42 -25.78 -9.90 -6.62
CA ASP A 42 -26.16 -8.79 -5.75
C ASP A 42 -25.95 -9.14 -4.27
N GLU A 43 -26.28 -10.38 -3.87
CA GLU A 43 -26.03 -10.90 -2.52
C GLU A 43 -24.54 -11.03 -2.21
N ASN A 44 -23.75 -11.55 -3.15
CA ASN A 44 -22.29 -11.60 -3.04
C ASN A 44 -21.69 -10.20 -2.81
N TYR A 45 -22.18 -9.19 -3.52
CA TYR A 45 -21.72 -7.81 -3.37
C TYR A 45 -22.18 -7.17 -2.05
N TYR A 46 -23.46 -7.31 -1.72
CA TYR A 46 -24.06 -6.74 -0.52
C TYR A 46 -23.39 -7.27 0.75
N TRP A 47 -23.28 -8.60 0.89
CA TRP A 47 -22.69 -9.19 2.09
C TRP A 47 -21.20 -8.96 2.21
N GLY A 48 -20.47 -8.94 1.08
CA GLY A 48 -19.06 -8.58 1.07
C GLY A 48 -18.83 -7.18 1.66
N LYS A 49 -19.62 -6.19 1.22
CA LYS A 49 -19.55 -4.83 1.77
C LYS A 49 -20.02 -4.75 3.23
N LYS A 50 -21.13 -5.40 3.56
CA LYS A 50 -21.69 -5.40 4.90
C LYS A 50 -20.70 -5.96 5.93
N PHE A 51 -20.06 -7.08 5.62
CA PHE A 51 -19.05 -7.69 6.49
C PHE A 51 -17.79 -6.83 6.61
N ALA A 52 -17.31 -6.27 5.49
CA ALA A 52 -16.18 -5.34 5.53
C ALA A 52 -16.45 -4.16 6.48
N ASN A 53 -17.68 -3.64 6.48
CA ASN A 53 -18.08 -2.54 7.34
C ASN A 53 -18.37 -2.96 8.80
N SER A 54 -18.93 -4.15 9.04
CA SER A 54 -19.42 -4.57 10.36
C SER A 54 -18.38 -5.15 11.32
N ALA A 55 -17.19 -5.52 10.83
CA ALA A 55 -16.16 -6.15 11.66
C ALA A 55 -15.43 -5.14 12.57
N GLU A 56 -16.21 -4.46 13.41
CA GLU A 56 -15.76 -3.58 14.48
C GLU A 56 -15.34 -4.42 15.70
N HIS A 57 -14.03 -4.49 15.89
CA HIS A 57 -13.32 -4.71 17.16
C HIS A 57 -13.40 -6.04 17.93
N ASP A 58 -14.24 -7.03 17.57
CA ASP A 58 -14.26 -8.30 18.34
C ASP A 58 -13.97 -9.59 17.55
N SER A 59 -12.93 -10.29 18.01
CA SER A 59 -12.44 -11.58 17.48
C SER A 59 -13.35 -12.78 17.76
N PHE A 60 -14.46 -12.59 18.49
CA PHE A 60 -15.51 -13.60 18.64
C PHE A 60 -16.71 -13.33 17.73
N HIS A 61 -17.09 -12.05 17.53
CA HIS A 61 -18.27 -11.69 16.75
C HIS A 61 -18.15 -11.97 15.25
N ASP A 62 -17.00 -11.68 14.60
CA ASP A 62 -16.88 -11.96 13.16
C ASP A 62 -16.82 -13.46 12.79
N ASP A 63 -16.48 -14.38 13.70
CA ASP A 63 -16.48 -15.83 13.44
C ASP A 63 -17.91 -16.30 13.32
N MET A 64 -18.76 -15.88 14.27
CA MET A 64 -20.19 -16.12 14.21
C MET A 64 -20.85 -15.38 13.04
N ALA A 65 -20.34 -14.21 12.64
CA ALA A 65 -20.86 -13.50 11.47
C ALA A 65 -20.49 -14.21 10.15
N PHE A 66 -19.27 -14.72 10.04
CA PHE A 66 -18.83 -15.46 8.85
C PHE A 66 -19.56 -16.80 8.72
N THR A 67 -19.73 -17.55 9.81
CA THR A 67 -20.48 -18.81 9.77
C THR A 67 -21.95 -18.57 9.41
N LYS A 68 -22.61 -17.57 10.01
CA LYS A 68 -23.98 -17.17 9.65
C LYS A 68 -24.10 -16.74 8.19
N LEU A 69 -23.10 -16.04 7.66
CA LEU A 69 -23.04 -15.67 6.25
C LEU A 69 -22.99 -16.92 5.36
N MET A 70 -22.12 -17.88 5.68
CA MET A 70 -22.01 -19.11 4.90
C MET A 70 -23.27 -19.98 5.00
N GLU A 71 -23.92 -20.02 6.16
CA GLU A 71 -25.23 -20.66 6.32
C GLU A 71 -26.32 -19.97 5.50
N HIS A 72 -26.33 -18.64 5.44
CA HIS A 72 -27.27 -17.89 4.62
C HIS A 72 -27.13 -18.24 3.12
N PHE A 73 -25.89 -18.25 2.61
CA PHE A 73 -25.61 -18.66 1.23
C PHE A 73 -26.05 -20.10 0.95
N LYS A 74 -25.79 -21.01 1.90
CA LYS A 74 -26.23 -22.42 1.82
C LYS A 74 -27.76 -22.53 1.78
N ASN A 75 -28.48 -21.84 2.66
CA ASN A 75 -29.94 -21.90 2.76
C ASN A 75 -30.65 -21.30 1.54
N LYS A 76 -30.01 -20.35 0.87
CA LYS A 76 -30.51 -19.72 -0.36
C LYS A 76 -30.03 -20.42 -1.63
N ASN A 77 -29.24 -21.49 -1.53
CA ASN A 77 -28.59 -22.16 -2.67
C ASN A 77 -27.73 -21.22 -3.54
N TYR A 78 -27.11 -20.20 -2.94
CA TYR A 78 -26.18 -19.29 -3.62
C TYR A 78 -24.74 -19.78 -3.47
N THR A 79 -23.92 -19.55 -4.50
CA THR A 79 -22.49 -19.86 -4.44
C THR A 79 -21.68 -18.63 -4.04
N PRO A 80 -20.87 -18.73 -2.96
CA PRO A 80 -19.88 -17.72 -2.64
C PRO A 80 -18.90 -17.53 -3.81
N SER A 81 -18.65 -16.28 -4.19
CA SER A 81 -17.79 -15.93 -5.34
C SER A 81 -16.42 -15.41 -4.90
N LEU A 82 -15.43 -15.43 -5.81
CA LEU A 82 -14.10 -14.85 -5.56
C LEU A 82 -14.17 -13.36 -5.13
N PRO A 83 -14.98 -12.48 -5.76
CA PRO A 83 -15.14 -11.10 -5.29
C PRO A 83 -15.63 -10.96 -3.85
N LEU A 84 -16.53 -11.85 -3.39
CA LEU A 84 -16.96 -11.88 -2.00
C LEU A 84 -15.77 -12.17 -1.09
N TYR A 85 -15.05 -13.28 -1.32
CA TYR A 85 -13.87 -13.64 -0.53
C TYR A 85 -12.80 -12.57 -0.52
N ASN A 86 -12.49 -11.98 -1.68
CA ASN A 86 -11.52 -10.89 -1.78
C ASN A 86 -11.95 -9.66 -0.96
N THR A 87 -13.25 -9.35 -0.92
CA THR A 87 -13.78 -8.24 -0.11
C THR A 87 -13.67 -8.55 1.39
N LEU A 88 -14.03 -9.78 1.79
CA LEU A 88 -13.89 -10.24 3.17
C LEU A 88 -12.43 -10.19 3.63
N LEU A 89 -11.52 -10.76 2.84
CA LEU A 89 -10.09 -10.79 3.12
C LEU A 89 -9.48 -9.39 3.14
N ALA A 90 -9.85 -8.50 2.21
CA ALA A 90 -9.37 -7.12 2.22
C ALA A 90 -9.81 -6.37 3.48
N GLY A 91 -11.05 -6.57 3.95
CA GLY A 91 -11.54 -6.02 5.20
C GLY A 91 -10.76 -6.52 6.42
N LEU A 92 -10.52 -7.83 6.49
CA LEU A 92 -9.74 -8.46 7.56
C LEU A 92 -8.26 -8.04 7.53
N GLY A 93 -7.68 -7.92 6.33
CA GLY A 93 -6.31 -7.51 6.08
C GLY A 93 -6.04 -6.09 6.58
N LYS A 94 -6.91 -5.14 6.26
CA LYS A 94 -6.82 -3.74 6.75
C LYS A 94 -6.86 -3.62 8.28
N ARG A 95 -7.45 -4.58 8.96
CA ARG A 95 -7.56 -4.63 10.43
C ARG A 95 -6.46 -5.46 11.08
N GLY A 96 -5.59 -6.09 10.29
CA GLY A 96 -4.56 -7.01 10.79
C GLY A 96 -5.11 -8.27 11.46
N ASN A 97 -6.35 -8.69 11.15
CA ASN A 97 -6.93 -9.90 11.71
C ASN A 97 -6.44 -11.15 10.96
N LEU A 98 -5.16 -11.47 11.13
CA LEU A 98 -4.47 -12.53 10.41
C LEU A 98 -5.11 -13.91 10.62
N ARG A 99 -5.49 -14.25 11.86
CA ARG A 99 -6.08 -15.55 12.20
C ARG A 99 -7.34 -15.81 11.38
N ARG A 100 -8.25 -14.84 11.30
CA ARG A 100 -9.46 -14.94 10.49
C ARG A 100 -9.17 -14.90 9.00
N ALA A 101 -8.24 -14.05 8.56
CA ALA A 101 -7.88 -14.00 7.15
C ALA A 101 -7.41 -15.39 6.65
N ILE A 102 -6.59 -16.09 7.45
CA ILE A 102 -6.17 -17.47 7.16
C ILE A 102 -7.36 -18.44 7.18
N PHE A 103 -8.28 -18.32 8.14
CA PHE A 103 -9.47 -19.16 8.21
C PHE A 103 -10.37 -19.00 6.96
N VAL A 104 -10.68 -17.76 6.57
CA VAL A 104 -11.47 -17.43 5.38
C VAL A 104 -10.78 -17.91 4.11
N TYR A 105 -9.47 -17.74 4.01
CA TYR A 105 -8.66 -18.25 2.90
C TYR A 105 -8.72 -19.78 2.79
N ARG A 106 -8.54 -20.50 3.90
CA ARG A 106 -8.67 -21.97 3.93
C ARG A 106 -10.09 -22.43 3.58
N HIS A 107 -11.11 -21.68 4.01
CA HIS A 107 -12.49 -21.97 3.66
C HIS A 107 -12.74 -21.84 2.16
N MET A 108 -12.23 -20.77 1.54
CA MET A 108 -12.28 -20.53 0.09
C MET A 108 -11.69 -21.70 -0.71
N LEU A 109 -10.53 -22.20 -0.27
CA LEU A 109 -9.83 -23.30 -0.92
C LEU A 109 -10.53 -24.65 -0.75
N ASN A 110 -10.92 -25.00 0.48
CA ASN A 110 -11.32 -26.37 0.81
C ASN A 110 -12.80 -26.65 0.51
N TYR A 111 -13.69 -25.68 0.76
CA TYR A 111 -15.14 -25.93 0.67
C TYR A 111 -15.72 -25.55 -0.69
N HIS A 112 -15.18 -24.51 -1.33
CA HIS A 112 -15.71 -24.03 -2.60
C HIS A 112 -14.75 -24.22 -3.77
N SER A 113 -13.52 -24.71 -3.54
CA SER A 113 -12.49 -24.88 -4.58
C SER A 113 -12.27 -23.61 -5.41
N ILE A 114 -12.47 -22.44 -4.81
CA ILE A 114 -12.31 -21.15 -5.48
C ILE A 114 -10.83 -20.84 -5.57
N LYS A 115 -10.36 -20.56 -6.78
CA LYS A 115 -8.95 -20.25 -7.03
C LYS A 115 -8.61 -18.84 -6.51
N PRO A 116 -7.59 -18.70 -5.65
CA PRO A 116 -7.13 -17.39 -5.19
C PRO A 116 -6.54 -16.58 -6.35
N ASP A 117 -6.59 -15.26 -6.22
CA ASP A 117 -5.93 -14.33 -7.13
C ASP A 117 -4.94 -13.42 -6.40
N SER A 118 -4.29 -12.50 -7.13
CA SER A 118 -3.33 -11.56 -6.55
C SER A 118 -3.93 -10.73 -5.42
N ARG A 119 -5.23 -10.38 -5.47
CA ARG A 119 -5.89 -9.60 -4.42
C ARG A 119 -6.05 -10.41 -3.14
N THR A 120 -6.34 -11.72 -3.27
CA THR A 120 -6.38 -12.64 -2.13
C THR A 120 -5.06 -12.60 -1.36
N TYR A 121 -3.93 -12.78 -2.06
CA TYR A 121 -2.59 -12.79 -1.44
C TYR A 121 -2.17 -11.44 -0.90
N THR A 122 -2.43 -10.34 -1.63
CA THR A 122 -2.17 -8.98 -1.14
C THR A 122 -2.87 -8.73 0.20
N ALA A 123 -4.12 -9.16 0.36
CA ALA A 123 -4.87 -9.00 1.61
C ALA A 123 -4.27 -9.83 2.77
N LEU A 124 -3.78 -11.05 2.48
CA LEU A 124 -3.09 -11.88 3.48
C LEU A 124 -1.78 -11.25 3.94
N PHE A 125 -0.95 -10.77 3.01
CA PHE A 125 0.29 -10.07 3.34
C PHE A 125 0.03 -8.78 4.13
N GLN A 126 -1.01 -8.01 3.78
CA GLN A 126 -1.45 -6.85 4.57
C GLN A 126 -1.88 -7.26 5.99
N ALA A 127 -2.59 -8.38 6.15
CA ALA A 127 -2.96 -8.87 7.47
C ALA A 127 -1.71 -9.18 8.31
N MET A 128 -0.70 -9.83 7.71
CA MET A 128 0.57 -10.17 8.36
C MET A 128 1.38 -8.91 8.72
N SER A 129 1.41 -7.90 7.84
CA SER A 129 2.15 -6.67 8.08
C SER A 129 1.60 -5.85 9.25
N ILE A 130 0.30 -5.94 9.54
CA ILE A 130 -0.35 -5.22 10.65
C ILE A 130 -0.38 -6.04 11.94
N PHE A 131 -0.54 -7.38 11.85
CA PHE A 131 -0.66 -8.26 13.01
C PHE A 131 0.49 -8.10 14.03
N LYS A 132 0.18 -8.23 15.33
CA LYS A 132 1.18 -8.15 16.40
C LYS A 132 1.98 -9.47 16.46
N GLY A 133 3.00 -9.58 15.61
CA GLY A 133 3.89 -10.74 15.53
C GLY A 133 4.88 -10.63 14.38
N ILE A 134 5.89 -11.49 14.38
CA ILE A 134 6.81 -11.70 13.25
C ILE A 134 6.35 -12.96 12.54
N HIS A 135 5.93 -12.84 11.28
CA HIS A 135 5.40 -13.94 10.46
C HIS A 135 6.20 -14.08 9.16
N LEU A 136 7.52 -14.08 9.26
CA LEU A 136 8.38 -14.16 8.09
C LEU A 136 8.19 -15.50 7.36
N THR A 137 8.23 -16.60 8.09
CA THR A 137 8.11 -17.94 7.53
C THR A 137 6.77 -18.10 6.81
N GLU A 138 5.67 -17.69 7.45
CA GLU A 138 4.34 -17.79 6.86
C GLU A 138 4.17 -16.88 5.63
N ALA A 139 4.81 -15.69 5.63
CA ALA A 139 4.79 -14.80 4.48
C ALA A 139 5.53 -15.42 3.27
N LEU A 140 6.70 -16.03 3.50
CA LEU A 140 7.47 -16.70 2.46
C LEU A 140 6.77 -17.98 1.96
N GLU A 141 6.17 -18.77 2.85
CA GLU A 141 5.38 -19.94 2.48
C GLU A 141 4.16 -19.57 1.62
N MET A 142 3.49 -18.46 1.95
CA MET A 142 2.36 -17.94 1.18
C MET A 142 2.80 -17.41 -0.20
N GLU A 143 3.97 -16.77 -0.28
CA GLU A 143 4.55 -16.37 -1.56
C GLU A 143 4.86 -17.60 -2.44
N ASP A 144 5.49 -18.63 -1.88
CA ASP A 144 5.76 -19.88 -2.59
C ASP A 144 4.47 -20.60 -3.00
N GLU A 145 3.43 -20.57 -2.18
CA GLU A 145 2.11 -21.08 -2.55
C GLU A 145 1.50 -20.31 -3.71
N MET A 146 1.52 -18.98 -3.65
CA MET A 146 1.02 -18.10 -4.72
C MET A 146 1.65 -18.46 -6.07
N ARG A 147 2.98 -18.64 -6.08
CA ARG A 147 3.74 -19.02 -7.27
C ARG A 147 3.42 -20.43 -7.75
N ARG A 148 3.34 -21.42 -6.84
CA ARG A 148 2.93 -22.80 -7.19
C ARG A 148 1.54 -22.87 -7.80
N ARG A 149 0.64 -21.96 -7.41
CA ARG A 149 -0.70 -21.84 -8.00
C ARG A 149 -0.73 -21.06 -9.32
N GLY A 150 0.40 -20.54 -9.79
CA GLY A 150 0.50 -19.76 -11.02
C GLY A 150 -0.13 -18.37 -10.92
N VAL A 151 -0.32 -17.84 -9.71
CA VAL A 151 -0.90 -16.51 -9.51
C VAL A 151 0.21 -15.48 -9.66
N LYS A 152 0.06 -14.56 -10.63
CA LYS A 152 1.06 -13.53 -10.89
C LYS A 152 0.97 -12.40 -9.85
N PRO A 153 2.06 -12.05 -9.16
CA PRO A 153 2.08 -10.91 -8.26
C PRO A 153 2.00 -9.58 -9.02
N THR A 154 1.51 -8.56 -8.31
CA THR A 154 1.50 -7.17 -8.77
C THR A 154 2.42 -6.34 -7.87
N VAL A 155 2.69 -5.08 -8.25
CA VAL A 155 3.44 -4.14 -7.40
C VAL A 155 2.83 -4.03 -5.99
N GLN A 156 1.50 -4.03 -5.91
CA GLN A 156 0.77 -4.01 -4.63
C GLN A 156 0.98 -5.28 -3.81
N THR A 157 1.09 -6.44 -4.47
CA THR A 157 1.37 -7.71 -3.79
C THR A 157 2.78 -7.72 -3.21
N TYR A 158 3.78 -7.29 -3.98
CA TYR A 158 5.17 -7.21 -3.50
C TYR A 158 5.34 -6.20 -2.38
N ASN A 159 4.74 -5.01 -2.51
CA ASN A 159 4.78 -4.00 -1.45
C ASN A 159 4.14 -4.52 -0.15
N ALA A 160 3.02 -5.25 -0.25
CA ALA A 160 2.40 -5.88 0.93
C ALA A 160 3.29 -6.97 1.54
N LEU A 161 3.95 -7.79 0.71
CA LEU A 161 4.90 -8.81 1.16
C LEU A 161 6.11 -8.18 1.87
N LEU A 162 6.72 -7.15 1.28
CA LEU A 162 7.83 -6.40 1.88
C LEU A 162 7.43 -5.77 3.22
N ALA A 163 6.22 -5.18 3.29
CA ALA A 163 5.67 -4.66 4.54
C ALA A 163 5.46 -5.76 5.61
N ALA A 164 5.15 -6.99 5.21
CA ALA A 164 5.08 -8.14 6.12
C ALA A 164 6.47 -8.57 6.61
N ILE A 165 7.48 -8.58 5.72
CA ILE A 165 8.87 -8.90 6.04
C ILE A 165 9.52 -7.85 6.95
N ARG A 166 9.15 -6.58 6.82
CA ARG A 166 9.73 -5.45 7.57
C ARG A 166 9.81 -5.62 9.08
N LYS A 167 8.80 -6.24 9.69
CA LYS A 167 8.80 -6.52 11.14
C LYS A 167 9.82 -7.56 11.56
N SER A 168 10.21 -8.44 10.63
CA SER A 168 11.14 -9.52 10.88
C SER A 168 12.60 -9.08 10.91
N LYS A 169 12.92 -7.88 10.41
CA LYS A 169 14.29 -7.35 10.34
C LYS A 169 15.26 -8.25 9.56
N HIS A 170 14.76 -9.00 8.58
CA HIS A 170 15.56 -9.87 7.72
C HIS A 170 15.78 -9.23 6.34
N PRO A 171 16.86 -8.44 6.16
CA PRO A 171 17.12 -7.73 4.90
C PRO A 171 17.36 -8.69 3.73
N GLN A 172 17.91 -9.88 3.98
CA GLN A 172 18.12 -10.88 2.93
C GLN A 172 16.80 -11.36 2.33
N ALA A 173 15.77 -11.55 3.16
CA ALA A 173 14.45 -11.95 2.68
C ALA A 173 13.78 -10.85 1.86
N ALA A 174 13.91 -9.59 2.30
CA ALA A 174 13.39 -8.44 1.58
C ALA A 174 14.09 -8.24 0.22
N HIS A 175 15.42 -8.36 0.20
CA HIS A 175 16.20 -8.30 -1.04
C HIS A 175 15.84 -9.45 -2.00
N ALA A 176 15.68 -10.67 -1.49
CA ALA A 176 15.26 -11.80 -2.32
C ALA A 176 13.86 -11.58 -2.93
N ALA A 177 12.93 -10.96 -2.19
CA ALA A 177 11.61 -10.58 -2.72
C ALA A 177 11.71 -9.49 -3.80
N PHE A 178 12.62 -8.53 -3.64
CA PHE A 178 12.89 -7.50 -4.65
C PHE A 178 13.52 -8.08 -5.93
N GLU A 179 14.48 -9.00 -5.81
CA GLU A 179 15.02 -9.71 -6.98
C GLU A 179 13.94 -10.48 -7.73
N ARG A 180 13.02 -11.14 -7.00
CA ARG A 180 11.87 -11.82 -7.60
C ARG A 180 10.94 -10.84 -8.30
N MET A 181 10.68 -9.68 -7.71
CA MET A 181 9.87 -8.63 -8.32
C MET A 181 10.41 -8.19 -9.69
N LYS A 182 11.74 -8.03 -9.80
CA LYS A 182 12.42 -7.74 -11.07
C LYS A 182 12.30 -8.91 -12.06
N GLN A 183 12.50 -10.15 -11.61
CA GLN A 183 12.36 -11.35 -12.44
C GLN A 183 10.95 -11.53 -13.01
N ASP A 184 9.93 -11.17 -12.23
CA ASP A 184 8.53 -11.20 -12.63
C ASP A 184 8.14 -9.98 -13.49
N MET A 185 9.11 -9.12 -13.86
CA MET A 185 8.94 -7.91 -14.67
C MET A 185 7.94 -6.92 -14.05
N VAL A 186 7.90 -6.85 -12.73
CA VAL A 186 7.08 -5.88 -11.99
C VAL A 186 7.96 -4.72 -11.59
N GLU A 187 7.65 -3.51 -12.08
CA GLU A 187 8.46 -2.32 -11.81
C GLU A 187 8.34 -1.88 -10.34
N PRO A 188 9.48 -1.71 -9.63
CA PRO A 188 9.51 -1.13 -8.29
C PRO A 188 8.98 0.31 -8.27
N ASP A 189 8.28 0.67 -7.20
CA ASP A 189 7.83 2.04 -6.95
C ASP A 189 8.47 2.63 -5.68
N VAL A 190 8.12 3.89 -5.37
CA VAL A 190 8.61 4.58 -4.16
C VAL A 190 8.26 3.81 -2.88
N ILE A 191 7.13 3.10 -2.87
CA ILE A 191 6.72 2.28 -1.72
C ILE A 191 7.66 1.08 -1.60
N THR A 192 8.01 0.41 -2.71
CA THR A 192 8.97 -0.70 -2.72
C THR A 192 10.29 -0.30 -2.07
N TYR A 193 10.89 0.83 -2.50
CA TYR A 193 12.14 1.31 -1.92
C TYR A 193 12.00 1.73 -0.44
N THR A 194 10.85 2.31 -0.07
CA THR A 194 10.56 2.65 1.33
C THR A 194 10.55 1.41 2.22
N GLU A 195 9.86 0.35 1.80
CA GLU A 195 9.79 -0.89 2.57
C GLU A 195 11.16 -1.58 2.67
N LEU A 196 11.92 -1.62 1.57
CA LEU A 196 13.27 -2.20 1.56
C LEU A 196 14.24 -1.47 2.50
N LEU A 197 14.26 -0.14 2.42
CA LEU A 197 15.10 0.68 3.31
C LEU A 197 14.65 0.56 4.77
N ASP A 198 13.35 0.52 5.07
CA ASP A 198 12.88 0.35 6.46
C ASP A 198 13.30 -1.03 7.03
N VAL A 199 13.28 -2.10 6.21
CA VAL A 199 13.79 -3.41 6.65
C VAL A 199 15.27 -3.33 7.03
N CYS A 200 16.12 -2.73 6.17
CA CYS A 200 17.55 -2.58 6.42
C CYS A 200 17.84 -1.69 7.64
N MET A 201 17.16 -0.54 7.73
CA MET A 201 17.27 0.38 8.86
C MET A 201 16.93 -0.28 10.19
N ARG A 202 15.90 -1.14 10.22
CA ARG A 202 15.51 -1.86 11.45
C ARG A 202 16.44 -3.01 11.81
N ALA A 203 17.15 -3.57 10.84
CA ALA A 203 18.08 -4.67 11.02
C ALA A 203 19.41 -4.19 11.62
N ASP A 204 20.04 -3.19 11.01
CA ASP A 204 21.38 -2.72 11.44
C ASP A 204 21.54 -1.19 11.42
N GLY A 205 20.50 -0.44 11.04
CA GLY A 205 20.55 1.03 10.96
C GLY A 205 21.04 1.52 9.61
N VAL A 206 21.68 2.69 9.61
CA VAL A 206 22.09 3.42 8.40
C VAL A 206 23.09 2.64 7.54
N GLY A 207 24.04 1.91 8.13
CA GLY A 207 25.04 1.14 7.38
C GLY A 207 24.43 0.10 6.43
N ALA A 208 23.42 -0.65 6.88
CA ALA A 208 22.71 -1.61 6.04
C ALA A 208 21.87 -0.93 4.94
N ALA A 209 21.24 0.21 5.25
CA ALA A 209 20.48 0.98 4.27
C ALA A 209 21.40 1.53 3.16
N MET A 210 22.56 2.06 3.52
CA MET A 210 23.54 2.57 2.55
C MET A 210 24.17 1.45 1.72
N SER A 211 24.39 0.28 2.30
CA SER A 211 24.85 -0.91 1.55
C SER A 211 23.83 -1.32 0.49
N LEU A 212 22.53 -1.32 0.83
CA LEU A 212 21.46 -1.56 -0.14
C LEU A 212 21.43 -0.49 -1.24
N ILE A 213 21.53 0.80 -0.88
CA ILE A 213 21.56 1.90 -1.86
C ILE A 213 22.74 1.71 -2.83
N ALA A 214 23.92 1.36 -2.33
CA ALA A 214 25.09 1.07 -3.15
C ALA A 214 24.89 -0.15 -4.06
N GLN A 215 24.23 -1.20 -3.57
CA GLN A 215 23.88 -2.37 -4.37
C GLN A 215 22.90 -2.02 -5.50
N LEU A 216 21.85 -1.24 -5.22
CA LEU A 216 20.90 -0.78 -6.24
C LEU A 216 21.61 -0.03 -7.37
N LYS A 217 22.64 0.75 -7.05
CA LYS A 217 23.49 1.42 -8.05
C LYS A 217 24.21 0.42 -8.96
N GLN A 218 24.78 -0.64 -8.38
CA GLN A 218 25.51 -1.67 -9.13
C GLN A 218 24.57 -2.46 -10.05
N GLU A 219 23.31 -2.60 -9.66
CA GLU A 219 22.26 -3.24 -10.44
C GLU A 219 21.67 -2.34 -11.53
N GLY A 220 22.20 -1.12 -11.70
CA GLY A 220 21.78 -0.18 -12.74
C GLY A 220 20.53 0.63 -12.40
N VAL A 221 20.04 0.58 -11.16
CA VAL A 221 18.97 1.47 -10.71
C VAL A 221 19.53 2.87 -10.59
N GLN A 222 18.95 3.81 -11.35
CA GLN A 222 19.31 5.22 -11.25
C GLN A 222 18.96 5.73 -9.86
N GLN A 223 19.99 6.14 -9.12
CA GLN A 223 19.80 6.80 -7.84
C GLN A 223 19.36 8.24 -8.09
N ASP A 224 18.34 8.68 -7.38
CA ASP A 224 17.87 10.06 -7.40
C ASP A 224 17.71 10.59 -5.97
N ILE A 225 17.48 11.89 -5.86
CA ILE A 225 17.20 12.53 -4.57
C ILE A 225 15.95 11.95 -3.86
N GLN A 226 15.01 11.33 -4.59
CA GLN A 226 13.81 10.73 -3.99
C GLN A 226 14.15 9.51 -3.15
N LEU A 227 15.06 8.64 -3.61
CA LEU A 227 15.57 7.52 -2.82
C LEU A 227 16.22 8.00 -1.51
N TYR A 228 17.02 9.07 -1.58
CA TYR A 228 17.64 9.67 -0.39
C TYR A 228 16.61 10.36 0.52
N ASN A 229 15.58 11.00 -0.02
CA ASN A 229 14.47 11.56 0.76
C ASN A 229 13.71 10.48 1.55
N VAL A 230 13.54 9.28 0.98
CA VAL A 230 13.00 8.11 1.70
C VAL A 230 13.92 7.72 2.85
N PHE A 231 15.22 7.59 2.58
CA PHE A 231 16.23 7.28 3.60
C PHE A 231 16.22 8.30 4.75
N PHE A 232 16.27 9.60 4.46
CA PHE A 232 16.25 10.66 5.48
C PHE A 232 14.97 10.68 6.32
N ARG A 233 13.80 10.41 5.71
CA ARG A 233 12.54 10.25 6.45
C ARG A 233 12.59 9.07 7.41
N LEU A 234 13.17 7.94 7.00
CA LEU A 234 13.34 6.78 7.88
C LEU A 234 14.30 7.08 9.03
N CYS A 235 15.42 7.76 8.79
CA CYS A 235 16.34 8.20 9.85
C CYS A 235 15.67 9.17 10.82
N ARG A 236 14.85 10.11 10.33
CA ARG A 236 14.07 11.04 11.16
C ARG A 236 13.15 10.30 12.14
N ASP A 237 12.51 9.23 11.69
CA ASP A 237 11.51 8.49 12.46
C ASP A 237 12.11 7.27 13.19
N SER A 238 13.41 7.04 13.02
CA SER A 238 14.15 6.01 13.76
C SER A 238 14.23 6.34 15.25
N PRO A 239 14.09 5.34 16.14
CA PRO A 239 14.31 5.51 17.57
C PRO A 239 15.79 5.71 17.94
N ARG A 240 16.74 5.51 17.03
CA ARG A 240 18.18 5.63 17.28
C ARG A 240 18.66 7.03 16.95
N ASP A 241 19.26 7.72 17.92
CA ASP A 241 19.85 9.06 17.70
C ASP A 241 21.04 9.00 16.74
N GLN A 242 21.79 7.90 16.77
CA GLN A 242 22.89 7.61 15.87
C GLN A 242 22.46 7.66 14.39
N ASP A 243 21.28 7.13 14.05
CA ASP A 243 20.78 7.13 12.67
C ASP A 243 20.54 8.56 12.17
N ARG A 244 20.14 9.49 13.06
CA ARG A 244 19.97 10.90 12.73
C ARG A 244 21.31 11.61 12.55
N ALA A 245 22.30 11.29 13.37
CA ALA A 245 23.65 11.84 13.23
C ALA A 245 24.30 11.41 11.90
N GLU A 246 24.21 10.13 11.55
CA GLU A 246 24.73 9.60 10.28
C GLU A 246 23.98 10.18 9.07
N ALA A 247 22.65 10.33 9.17
CA ALA A 247 21.86 11.00 8.13
C ALA A 247 22.32 12.44 7.87
N ILE A 248 22.70 13.19 8.91
CA ILE A 248 23.22 14.56 8.76
C ILE A 248 24.57 14.56 8.03
N THR A 249 25.44 13.60 8.34
CA THR A 249 26.73 13.44 7.64
C THR A 249 26.52 13.14 6.16
N ILE A 250 25.68 12.16 5.83
CA ILE A 250 25.36 11.78 4.45
C ILE A 250 24.70 12.95 3.70
N PHE A 251 23.81 13.70 4.36
CA PHE A 251 23.18 14.87 3.75
C PHE A 251 24.19 15.97 3.39
N ARG A 252 25.19 16.20 4.24
CA ARG A 252 26.27 17.16 3.94
C ARG A 252 27.10 16.69 2.76
N GLU A 253 27.43 15.41 2.71
CA GLU A 253 28.11 14.82 1.55
C GLU A 253 27.29 15.01 0.27
N LEU A 254 25.96 14.79 0.30
CA LEU A 254 25.08 15.03 -0.85
C LEU A 254 25.05 16.49 -1.31
N CYS A 255 25.17 17.46 -0.39
CA CYS A 255 25.26 18.88 -0.77
C CYS A 255 26.50 19.18 -1.61
N ASP A 256 27.58 18.40 -1.44
CA ASP A 256 28.86 18.63 -2.11
C ASP A 256 29.04 17.73 -3.36
N VAL A 257 28.03 16.92 -3.72
CA VAL A 257 28.07 16.04 -4.89
C VAL A 257 27.91 16.85 -6.18
N SER A 258 28.69 16.49 -7.21
CA SER A 258 28.65 17.14 -8.54
C SER A 258 27.49 16.68 -9.44
N ASP A 259 26.81 15.60 -9.08
CA ASP A 259 25.67 15.06 -9.81
C ASP A 259 24.40 15.85 -9.50
N GLU A 260 23.90 16.60 -10.49
CA GLU A 260 22.69 17.43 -10.37
C GLU A 260 21.45 16.61 -9.98
N SER A 261 21.38 15.33 -10.35
CA SER A 261 20.22 14.47 -10.02
C SER A 261 20.12 14.11 -8.54
N LEU A 262 21.21 14.30 -7.79
CA LEU A 262 21.32 14.05 -6.36
C LEU A 262 21.31 15.33 -5.52
N LEU A 263 21.22 16.50 -6.15
CA LEU A 263 21.21 17.76 -5.41
C LEU A 263 19.96 17.89 -4.53
N PRO A 264 20.11 18.28 -3.26
CA PRO A 264 18.98 18.50 -2.37
C PRO A 264 17.98 19.53 -2.89
N THR A 265 16.70 19.16 -2.84
CA THR A 265 15.58 20.06 -3.16
C THR A 265 15.02 20.69 -1.88
N ILE A 266 14.16 21.70 -2.00
CA ILE A 266 13.48 22.28 -0.82
C ILE A 266 12.71 21.22 0.01
N HIS A 267 12.17 20.19 -0.65
CA HIS A 267 11.55 19.05 0.02
C HIS A 267 12.55 18.23 0.84
N THR A 268 13.78 18.02 0.33
CA THR A 268 14.87 17.39 1.08
C THR A 268 15.22 18.22 2.32
N PHE A 269 15.31 19.53 2.18
CA PHE A 269 15.57 20.43 3.30
C PHE A 269 14.44 20.40 4.35
N ASP A 270 13.18 20.32 3.96
CA ASP A 270 12.04 20.14 4.88
C ASP A 270 12.15 18.83 5.69
N ILE A 271 12.49 17.73 5.03
CA ILE A 271 12.74 16.44 5.71
C ILE A 271 13.90 16.59 6.71
N MET A 272 15.01 17.21 6.28
CA MET A 272 16.20 17.40 7.11
C MET A 272 15.97 18.38 8.26
N LEU A 273 15.07 19.35 8.14
CA LEU A 273 14.66 20.21 9.26
C LEU A 273 14.09 19.36 10.40
N GLY A 274 13.27 18.37 10.07
CA GLY A 274 12.77 17.38 11.03
C GLY A 274 13.89 16.53 11.65
N VAL A 275 14.87 16.10 10.87
CA VAL A 275 16.04 15.33 11.36
C VAL A 275 16.87 16.19 12.33
N TYR A 276 17.25 17.40 11.93
CA TYR A 276 18.03 18.34 12.73
C TYR A 276 17.34 18.68 14.05
N THR A 277 16.03 18.95 14.00
CA THR A 277 15.22 19.25 15.18
C THR A 277 15.25 18.09 16.18
N LYS A 278 15.00 16.85 15.73
CA LYS A 278 15.01 15.66 16.61
C LYS A 278 16.43 15.27 17.06
N ALA A 279 17.46 15.71 16.35
CA ALA A 279 18.86 15.50 16.73
C ALA A 279 19.44 16.64 17.59
N GLY A 280 18.67 17.71 17.85
CA GLY A 280 19.13 18.86 18.63
C GLY A 280 20.11 19.79 17.92
N HIS A 281 20.24 19.68 16.59
CA HIS A 281 21.07 20.59 15.80
C HIS A 281 20.36 21.92 15.52
N SER A 282 21.14 22.97 15.23
CA SER A 282 20.61 24.29 14.90
C SER A 282 20.03 24.33 13.49
N GLU A 283 18.80 24.84 13.35
CA GLU A 283 18.17 25.10 12.05
C GLU A 283 18.91 26.16 11.23
N LEU A 284 19.71 27.03 11.87
CA LEU A 284 20.54 28.01 11.17
C LEU A 284 21.59 27.36 10.27
N ASP A 285 22.11 26.19 10.66
CA ASP A 285 23.07 25.46 9.83
C ASP A 285 22.41 24.95 8.55
N LEU A 286 21.14 24.55 8.64
CA LEU A 286 20.35 24.14 7.48
C LEU A 286 20.04 25.33 6.57
N LEU A 287 19.65 26.48 7.14
CA LEU A 287 19.41 27.72 6.38
C LEU A 287 20.66 28.22 5.64
N LYS A 288 21.84 28.08 6.25
CA LYS A 288 23.12 28.39 5.58
C LYS A 288 23.38 27.45 4.40
N LEU A 289 23.04 26.16 4.53
CA LEU A 289 23.18 25.20 3.43
C LEU A 289 22.23 25.51 2.28
N ILE A 290 20.97 25.87 2.58
CA ILE A 290 20.00 26.33 1.57
C ILE A 290 20.56 27.52 0.79
N GLY A 291 21.07 28.54 1.50
CA GLY A 291 21.65 29.73 0.87
C GLY A 291 22.90 29.43 0.02
N ARG A 292 23.73 28.45 0.41
CA ARG A 292 24.89 28.01 -0.38
C ARG A 292 24.50 27.26 -1.65
N GLN A 293 23.46 26.44 -1.58
CA GLN A 293 22.94 25.68 -2.71
C GLN A 293 22.07 26.54 -3.66
N GLY A 294 21.70 27.75 -3.25
CA GLY A 294 20.84 28.63 -4.04
C GLY A 294 19.41 28.11 -4.17
N VAL A 295 18.95 27.26 -3.25
CA VAL A 295 17.59 26.72 -3.27
C VAL A 295 16.62 27.76 -2.71
N GLU A 296 15.61 28.12 -3.49
CA GLU A 296 14.56 29.02 -3.03
C GLU A 296 13.65 28.32 -2.01
N MET A 297 13.30 29.05 -0.95
CA MET A 297 12.35 28.58 0.06
C MET A 297 10.93 28.73 -0.47
N ASP A 298 10.10 27.71 -0.25
CA ASP A 298 8.69 27.77 -0.55
C ASP A 298 7.86 28.04 0.72
N SER A 299 6.58 28.35 0.54
CA SER A 299 5.65 28.60 1.65
C SER A 299 5.50 27.38 2.58
N GLY A 300 5.74 26.17 2.07
CA GLY A 300 5.64 24.94 2.85
C GLY A 300 6.76 24.84 3.88
N PHE A 301 8.01 25.00 3.43
CA PHE A 301 9.19 25.03 4.28
C PHE A 301 9.16 26.20 5.27
N GLU A 302 8.71 27.37 4.83
CA GLU A 302 8.50 28.53 5.71
C GLU A 302 7.49 28.23 6.83
N SER A 303 6.38 27.56 6.51
CA SER A 303 5.41 27.10 7.50
C SER A 303 6.01 26.08 8.48
N SER A 304 6.82 25.14 7.98
CA SER A 304 7.54 24.18 8.83
C SER A 304 8.50 24.88 9.81
N LEU A 305 9.23 25.90 9.36
CA LEU A 305 10.10 26.72 10.21
C LEU A 305 9.30 27.52 11.26
N LEU A 306 8.17 28.11 10.88
CA LEU A 306 7.30 28.80 11.83
C LEU A 306 6.78 27.85 12.91
N SER A 307 6.36 26.64 12.53
CA SER A 307 5.94 25.59 13.47
C SER A 307 7.08 25.22 14.42
N LEU A 308 8.31 25.09 13.91
CA LEU A 308 9.49 24.84 14.73
C LEU A 308 9.74 25.94 15.75
N TYR A 309 9.76 27.21 15.34
CA TYR A 309 10.00 28.34 16.25
C TYR A 309 8.90 28.49 17.29
N SER A 310 7.64 28.27 16.89
CA SER A 310 6.50 28.21 17.80
C SER A 310 6.69 27.12 18.86
N ASN A 311 7.08 25.91 18.46
CA ASN A 311 7.35 24.79 19.37
C ASN A 311 8.54 25.06 20.32
N LYS A 312 9.58 25.74 19.83
CA LYS A 312 10.73 26.18 20.65
C LYS A 312 10.38 27.36 21.59
N LYS A 313 9.19 27.96 21.46
CA LYS A 313 8.77 29.19 22.14
C LYS A 313 9.66 30.40 21.84
N ASP A 314 10.36 30.38 20.71
CA ASP A 314 11.16 31.51 20.23
C ASP A 314 10.26 32.49 19.48
N ARG A 315 9.66 33.42 20.23
CA ARG A 315 8.71 34.40 19.70
C ARG A 315 9.37 35.40 18.75
N GLU A 316 10.64 35.72 18.97
CA GLU A 316 11.35 36.73 18.19
C GLU A 316 11.70 36.19 16.80
N ALA A 317 12.28 34.98 16.74
CA ALA A 317 12.58 34.32 15.48
C ALA A 317 11.30 34.06 14.66
N CYS A 318 10.22 33.62 15.32
CA CYS A 318 8.92 33.40 14.69
C CYS A 318 8.35 34.69 14.07
N TRP A 319 8.33 35.80 14.82
CA TRP A 319 7.84 37.09 14.31
C TRP A 319 8.70 37.67 13.20
N ASN A 320 10.02 37.48 13.28
CA ASN A 320 10.94 37.96 12.25
C ASN A 320 10.78 37.18 10.95
N LEU A 321 10.60 35.85 11.03
CA LEU A 321 10.30 35.03 9.87
C LEU A 321 8.94 35.41 9.26
N TYR A 322 7.90 35.54 10.07
CA TYR A 322 6.57 35.93 9.60
C TYR A 322 6.56 37.28 8.86
N ARG A 323 7.27 38.29 9.38
CA ARG A 323 7.40 39.58 8.69
C ARG A 323 8.13 39.48 7.35
N LYS A 324 9.16 38.62 7.24
CA LYS A 324 9.86 38.38 5.97
C LYS A 324 8.96 37.73 4.93
N ILE A 325 8.14 36.75 5.34
CA ILE A 325 7.18 36.08 4.47
C ILE A 325 6.15 37.09 3.93
N GLN A 326 5.61 37.95 4.80
CA GLN A 326 4.67 39.01 4.39
C GLN A 326 5.30 40.06 3.46
N ALA A 327 6.58 40.35 3.60
CA ALA A 327 7.28 41.34 2.78
C ALA A 327 7.62 40.83 1.37
N ASN A 328 7.68 39.50 1.16
CA ASN A 328 8.03 38.87 -0.11
C ASN A 328 6.82 38.54 -1.02
N ASP A 329 5.61 39.05 -0.72
CA ASP A 329 4.39 38.87 -1.53
C ASP A 329 3.97 37.39 -1.76
N HIS A 330 4.45 36.46 -0.91
CA HIS A 330 3.91 35.10 -0.89
C HIS A 330 2.49 35.12 -0.29
N PRO A 331 1.46 34.61 -0.99
CA PRO A 331 0.07 34.76 -0.58
C PRO A 331 -0.28 33.76 0.51
N VAL A 332 0.23 33.95 1.73
CA VAL A 332 -0.34 33.30 2.91
C VAL A 332 -1.55 34.12 3.34
N ARG A 333 -2.60 34.09 2.53
CA ARG A 333 -3.91 34.59 2.93
C ARG A 333 -4.48 33.67 4.01
N THR A 334 -4.66 34.27 5.18
CA THR A 334 -5.57 33.91 6.27
C THR A 334 -5.30 32.58 6.98
N TRP A 335 -4.78 32.66 8.20
CA TRP A 335 -5.13 31.73 9.29
C TRP A 335 -5.53 32.54 10.55
N PRO A 336 -6.43 32.01 11.40
CA PRO A 336 -7.10 32.73 12.48
C PRO A 336 -6.21 33.03 13.69
#